data_AF-A0A6A6R946-F1
#
_entry.id   AF-A0A6A6R946-F1
#
_cell.length_a   1.000
_cell.length_b   1.000
_cell.length_c   1.000
_cell.angle_alpha   90.00
_cell.angle_beta   90.00
_cell.angle_gamma   90.00
#
_symmetry.space_group_name_H-M   'P 1'
#
loop_
_entity.id
_entity.type
_entity.pdbx_description
1 polymer ?
#
loop_
_entity_poly.entity_id
_entity_poly.type
_entity_poly.pdbx_seq_one_letter_code
_entity_poly.pdbx_strand_id
1 'polypeptide(L)'
;MKLHPPALGLSFPIPLRISPLQCHLNALQARKLSTTLYHRPTHAITRPPILISPILLTTSRRSASTAAAAKPAPTNPKSSPVHPTNPKLSTTPAAQPSTSDRQRDHSERASALHASTLRLNPPETAYPPPLHVAPRAPGQGWLSYLWKSGKTYIRFYKDGIGRVRKNYKYAGEVKRKMREKTAIMAAGEDGKGGQAGAQKLLPPITRGDWQLLRRSRGDMKRLVPFGALVLLLGEWMPLVALWITPLVPGPCRIPAQTRKEAEKAERRRARRRERILMSSAKAKKHVAQQPAADDLAAAIAVMEKPDLLAMSAQLDVHAGAWDLLYFDPPAAFLRWSVRRRFEYLETDDALIRRDGGVAGLNDEEVKIACGERGYETLEKSGVELRRALSKWVRESS
;
A
#
# COMPACT_ATOMS: atom_id res chain seq x y z
N MET A 1 58.71 -21.17 -45.73
CA MET A 1 58.41 -21.00 -44.30
C MET A 1 57.64 -19.70 -44.11
N LYS A 2 56.32 -19.78 -43.91
CA LYS A 2 55.44 -18.62 -43.67
C LYS A 2 55.24 -18.48 -42.16
N LEU A 3 55.68 -17.36 -41.58
CA LEU A 3 55.47 -17.04 -40.16
C LEU A 3 54.09 -16.37 -40.00
N HIS A 4 53.22 -17.01 -39.23
CA HIS A 4 51.96 -16.44 -38.73
C HIS A 4 52.22 -15.63 -37.45
N PRO A 5 51.55 -14.48 -37.24
CA PRO A 5 51.49 -13.84 -35.93
C PRO A 5 50.42 -14.49 -35.02
N PRO A 6 50.61 -14.51 -33.69
CA PRO A 6 49.64 -15.08 -32.76
C PRO A 6 48.45 -14.14 -32.53
N ALA A 7 47.24 -14.67 -32.70
CA ALA A 7 46.00 -14.02 -32.32
C ALA A 7 45.82 -14.11 -30.79
N LEU A 8 45.94 -12.97 -30.09
CA LEU A 8 45.47 -12.82 -28.71
C LEU A 8 43.95 -12.63 -28.73
N GLY A 9 43.21 -13.71 -28.54
CA GLY A 9 41.78 -13.69 -28.29
C GLY A 9 41.49 -13.12 -26.91
N LEU A 10 41.05 -11.87 -26.84
CA LEU A 10 40.38 -11.31 -25.67
C LEU A 10 38.98 -11.94 -25.58
N SER A 11 38.88 -13.06 -24.86
CA SER A 11 37.62 -13.59 -24.38
C SER A 11 37.04 -12.63 -23.34
N PHE A 12 36.05 -11.84 -23.76
CA PHE A 12 35.21 -11.04 -22.88
C PHE A 12 34.52 -11.97 -21.86
N PRO A 13 34.55 -11.66 -20.55
CA PRO A 13 33.76 -12.41 -19.59
C PRO A 13 32.28 -12.17 -19.87
N ILE A 14 31.58 -13.27 -20.15
CA ILE A 14 30.12 -13.38 -20.21
C ILE A 14 29.54 -12.67 -18.98
N PRO A 15 28.56 -11.75 -19.12
CA PRO A 15 27.95 -11.11 -17.97
C PRO A 15 27.22 -12.18 -17.15
N LEU A 16 27.75 -12.43 -15.96
CA LEU A 16 27.14 -13.28 -14.94
C LEU A 16 25.70 -12.80 -14.70
N ARG A 17 24.75 -13.73 -14.86
CA ARG A 17 23.33 -13.55 -14.53
C ARG A 17 23.24 -13.09 -13.06
N ILE A 18 23.01 -11.80 -12.87
CA ILE A 18 22.68 -11.25 -11.54
C ILE A 18 21.33 -11.83 -11.16
N SER A 19 21.26 -12.55 -10.04
CA SER A 19 20.02 -13.14 -9.54
C SER A 19 18.99 -12.04 -9.23
N PRO A 20 17.68 -12.28 -9.41
CA PRO A 20 16.62 -11.31 -9.11
C PRO A 20 16.68 -10.76 -7.68
N LEU A 21 17.17 -11.60 -6.75
CA LEU A 21 17.36 -11.30 -5.34
C LEU A 21 18.50 -10.31 -5.09
N GLN A 22 19.60 -10.43 -5.85
CA GLN A 22 20.67 -9.43 -5.84
C GLN A 22 20.19 -8.12 -6.47
N CYS A 23 19.30 -8.17 -7.47
CA CYS A 23 18.62 -6.99 -8.01
C CYS A 23 17.72 -6.32 -6.95
N HIS A 24 17.07 -7.09 -6.07
CA HIS A 24 16.28 -6.58 -4.96
C HIS A 24 17.13 -5.90 -3.89
N LEU A 25 18.18 -6.55 -3.42
CA LEU A 25 19.14 -5.95 -2.48
C LEU A 25 19.84 -4.74 -3.09
N ASN A 26 20.24 -4.81 -4.36
CA ASN A 26 20.88 -3.71 -5.09
C ASN A 26 19.89 -2.58 -5.40
N ALA A 27 18.62 -2.84 -5.71
CA ALA A 27 17.62 -1.78 -5.91
C ALA A 27 17.26 -1.10 -4.59
N LEU A 28 17.26 -1.84 -3.48
CA LEU A 28 17.10 -1.30 -2.12
C LEU A 28 18.34 -0.53 -1.66
N GLN A 29 19.55 -1.00 -1.97
CA GLN A 29 20.82 -0.34 -1.67
C GLN A 29 21.12 0.85 -2.59
N ALA A 30 20.85 0.78 -3.89
CA ALA A 30 20.98 1.90 -4.83
C ALA A 30 19.99 3.03 -4.49
N ARG A 31 18.85 2.70 -3.86
CA ARG A 31 17.96 3.70 -3.25
C ARG A 31 18.54 4.34 -1.99
N LYS A 32 19.42 3.67 -1.21
CA LYS A 32 20.22 4.35 -0.17
C LYS A 32 21.09 5.46 -0.78
N LEU A 33 21.56 5.27 -2.01
CA LEU A 33 22.44 6.21 -2.71
C LEU A 33 21.70 7.29 -3.51
N SER A 34 20.50 7.03 -4.05
CA SER A 34 19.75 8.03 -4.85
C SER A 34 19.01 9.10 -4.03
N THR A 35 18.77 8.89 -2.72
CA THR A 35 18.14 9.89 -1.86
C THR A 35 19.10 10.94 -1.28
N THR A 36 20.38 10.90 -1.64
CA THR A 36 21.36 11.95 -1.26
C THR A 36 21.20 13.26 -2.05
N LEU A 37 20.22 13.35 -2.97
CA LEU A 37 20.01 14.51 -3.84
C LEU A 37 18.67 15.24 -3.68
N TYR A 38 17.96 15.07 -2.57
CA TYR A 38 16.86 15.99 -2.20
C TYR A 38 17.27 16.87 -1.03
N HIS A 39 18.03 17.91 -1.36
CA HIS A 39 18.29 19.04 -0.49
C HIS A 39 17.00 19.87 -0.39
N ARG A 40 16.44 20.01 0.82
CA ARG A 40 15.35 20.97 1.11
C ARG A 40 15.92 22.07 2.01
N PRO A 41 15.71 23.36 1.71
CA PRO A 41 16.28 24.44 2.48
C PRO A 41 15.57 24.60 3.83
N THR A 42 16.35 24.74 4.88
CA THR A 42 15.92 25.02 6.25
C THR A 42 15.69 26.52 6.44
N HIS A 43 14.45 26.95 6.69
CA HIS A 43 14.22 28.23 7.35
C HIS A 43 14.14 27.99 8.86
N ALA A 44 15.14 28.53 9.55
CA ALA A 44 15.24 28.56 11.00
C ALA A 44 14.24 29.57 11.57
N ILE A 45 13.41 29.14 12.52
CA ILE A 45 12.72 30.04 13.46
C ILE A 45 12.98 29.50 14.87
N THR A 46 13.85 30.24 15.55
CA THR A 46 14.19 30.16 16.97
C THR A 46 12.93 30.37 17.82
N ARG A 47 12.69 29.51 18.81
CA ARG A 47 11.70 29.74 19.88
C ARG A 47 12.41 29.69 21.23
N PRO A 48 12.21 30.68 22.13
CA PRO A 48 12.51 30.52 23.55
C PRO A 48 11.34 29.85 24.29
N PRO A 49 11.60 29.22 25.46
CA PRO A 49 10.57 28.58 26.27
C PRO A 49 9.98 29.60 27.27
N ILE A 50 8.71 29.45 27.70
CA ILE A 50 8.23 29.90 29.02
C ILE A 50 6.85 29.27 29.34
N LEU A 51 6.87 28.61 30.50
CA LEU A 51 5.91 28.44 31.61
C LEU A 51 4.38 28.54 31.44
N ILE A 52 3.78 27.61 32.18
CA ILE A 52 2.36 27.43 32.49
C ILE A 52 1.95 28.39 33.63
N SER A 53 0.82 29.09 33.47
CA SER A 53 -0.14 29.42 34.56
C SER A 53 -1.45 30.06 33.99
N PRO A 54 -2.58 30.04 34.75
CA PRO A 54 -3.93 30.01 34.18
C PRO A 54 -4.83 31.23 34.50
N ILE A 55 -6.08 31.15 34.00
CA ILE A 55 -7.33 31.84 34.38
C ILE A 55 -7.56 33.27 33.81
N LEU A 56 -8.61 33.44 32.99
CA LEU A 56 -9.83 34.24 33.29
C LEU A 56 -10.74 34.44 32.06
N LEU A 57 -12.04 34.23 32.30
CA LEU A 57 -13.14 34.56 31.40
C LEU A 57 -13.25 36.07 31.22
N THR A 58 -13.50 36.53 29.98
CA THR A 58 -14.29 37.74 29.74
C THR A 58 -15.17 37.57 28.50
N THR A 59 -16.36 38.15 28.60
CA THR A 59 -17.47 38.16 27.64
C THR A 59 -17.47 39.49 26.88
N SER A 60 -17.74 39.47 25.56
CA SER A 60 -18.31 40.58 24.75
C SER A 60 -18.42 40.08 23.30
N ARG A 61 -19.57 39.87 22.63
CA ARG A 61 -20.74 40.69 22.23
C ARG A 61 -20.47 41.70 21.09
N ARG A 62 -21.26 41.53 20.00
CA ARG A 62 -21.61 42.47 18.89
C ARG A 62 -20.51 42.73 17.83
N SER A 63 -20.76 42.91 16.53
CA SER A 63 -21.95 43.13 15.66
C SER A 63 -21.59 42.65 14.23
N ALA A 64 -22.46 41.94 13.51
CA ALA A 64 -23.32 42.43 12.42
C ALA A 64 -22.67 43.42 11.42
N SER A 65 -22.51 42.99 10.15
CA SER A 65 -22.81 43.82 8.99
C SER A 65 -23.17 42.96 7.78
N THR A 66 -24.30 43.33 7.20
CA THR A 66 -24.97 42.93 5.97
C THR A 66 -24.20 43.34 4.71
N ALA A 67 -24.32 42.57 3.62
CA ALA A 67 -24.48 43.12 2.26
C ALA A 67 -24.92 42.02 1.29
N ALA A 68 -26.05 42.25 0.66
CA ALA A 68 -26.63 41.48 -0.44
C ALA A 68 -26.19 42.07 -1.80
N ALA A 69 -26.05 41.23 -2.83
CA ALA A 69 -26.21 41.58 -4.26
C ALA A 69 -26.05 40.26 -5.05
N ALA A 70 -27.09 39.70 -5.67
CA ALA A 70 -27.77 40.10 -6.91
C ALA A 70 -27.33 39.20 -8.10
N LYS A 71 -28.29 38.41 -8.60
CA LYS A 71 -28.24 37.70 -9.89
C LYS A 71 -28.21 38.73 -11.05
N PRO A 72 -27.74 38.36 -12.25
CA PRO A 72 -28.70 37.94 -13.28
C PRO A 72 -28.22 36.84 -14.24
N ALA A 73 -29.19 36.16 -14.83
CA ALA A 73 -29.19 35.51 -16.15
C ALA A 73 -30.51 35.96 -16.83
N PRO A 74 -30.86 35.60 -18.08
CA PRO A 74 -30.12 34.91 -19.16
C PRO A 74 -30.28 35.63 -20.54
N THR A 75 -29.56 35.21 -21.58
CA THR A 75 -30.09 35.25 -22.96
C THR A 75 -29.44 34.19 -23.85
N ASN A 76 -30.28 33.58 -24.68
CA ASN A 76 -30.01 32.56 -25.68
C ASN A 76 -30.25 33.24 -27.05
N PRO A 77 -29.58 32.84 -28.15
CA PRO A 77 -30.41 32.48 -29.30
C PRO A 77 -29.92 31.25 -30.09
N LYS A 78 -30.93 30.48 -30.53
CA LYS A 78 -30.86 29.46 -31.59
C LYS A 78 -30.68 30.12 -32.96
N SER A 79 -29.85 29.53 -33.82
CA SER A 79 -30.15 29.37 -35.25
C SER A 79 -29.26 28.28 -35.86
N SER A 80 -29.88 27.43 -36.69
CA SER A 80 -29.28 26.47 -37.65
C SER A 80 -29.78 26.89 -39.05
N PRO A 81 -29.53 26.16 -40.16
CA PRO A 81 -28.35 25.39 -40.63
C PRO A 81 -27.94 25.81 -42.07
N VAL A 82 -26.70 25.56 -42.52
CA VAL A 82 -26.37 25.54 -43.96
C VAL A 82 -25.33 24.45 -44.27
N HIS A 83 -25.71 23.51 -45.14
CA HIS A 83 -24.83 22.60 -45.87
C HIS A 83 -24.16 23.33 -47.04
N PRO A 84 -22.95 22.89 -47.46
CA PRO A 84 -22.87 22.38 -48.82
C PRO A 84 -22.01 21.12 -48.98
N THR A 85 -22.27 20.49 -50.11
CA THR A 85 -21.86 19.17 -50.60
C THR A 85 -20.56 19.17 -51.42
N ASN A 86 -19.80 18.07 -51.27
CA ASN A 86 -18.94 17.34 -52.24
C ASN A 86 -17.56 17.92 -52.65
N PRO A 87 -16.61 17.09 -53.18
CA PRO A 87 -16.68 15.67 -53.54
C PRO A 87 -15.52 14.75 -53.06
N LYS A 88 -15.86 13.45 -53.04
CA LYS A 88 -15.09 12.22 -53.31
C LYS A 88 -13.64 12.40 -53.82
N LEU A 89 -12.67 11.88 -53.06
CA LEU A 89 -11.37 11.43 -53.57
C LEU A 89 -11.20 9.94 -53.26
N SER A 90 -10.99 9.19 -54.33
CA SER A 90 -10.77 7.74 -54.37
C SER A 90 -9.33 7.41 -53.96
N THR A 91 -9.17 6.63 -52.89
CA THR A 91 -7.91 5.95 -52.56
C THR A 91 -8.18 4.46 -52.36
N THR A 92 -7.43 3.67 -53.11
CA THR A 92 -7.30 2.21 -53.14
C THR A 92 -7.18 1.57 -51.74
N PRO A 93 -7.77 0.38 -51.49
CA PRO A 93 -7.85 -0.21 -50.16
C PRO A 93 -6.53 -0.87 -49.76
N ALA A 94 -5.81 -0.26 -48.80
CA ALA A 94 -4.88 -0.99 -47.96
C ALA A 94 -5.69 -1.77 -46.92
N ALA A 95 -5.47 -3.08 -46.83
CA ALA A 95 -6.16 -4.00 -45.93
C ALA A 95 -6.14 -3.48 -44.48
N GLN A 96 -7.26 -2.88 -44.05
CA GLN A 96 -7.49 -2.53 -42.65
C GLN A 96 -8.03 -3.78 -41.94
N PRO A 97 -7.50 -4.13 -40.76
CA PRO A 97 -8.10 -5.19 -39.95
C PRO A 97 -9.55 -4.82 -39.65
N SER A 98 -10.44 -5.80 -39.82
CA SER A 98 -11.88 -5.61 -39.70
C SER A 98 -12.25 -5.00 -38.34
N THR A 99 -13.20 -4.07 -38.32
CA THR A 99 -13.74 -3.46 -37.09
C THR A 99 -14.29 -4.49 -36.11
N SER A 100 -14.67 -5.68 -36.60
CA SER A 100 -15.17 -6.79 -35.78
C SER A 100 -14.10 -7.46 -34.91
N ASP A 101 -12.85 -7.53 -35.38
CA ASP A 101 -11.76 -8.16 -34.63
C ASP A 101 -11.32 -7.26 -33.46
N ARG A 102 -11.29 -5.95 -33.69
CA ARG A 102 -10.93 -4.96 -32.67
C ARG A 102 -11.93 -4.92 -31.50
N GLN A 103 -13.23 -5.08 -31.77
CA GLN A 103 -14.25 -5.13 -30.72
C GLN A 103 -14.19 -6.41 -29.89
N ARG A 104 -13.89 -7.57 -30.51
CA ARG A 104 -13.69 -8.84 -29.78
C ARG A 104 -12.51 -8.77 -28.83
N ASP A 105 -11.36 -8.26 -29.28
CA ASP A 105 -10.16 -8.08 -28.45
C ASP A 105 -10.42 -7.19 -27.23
N HIS A 106 -11.18 -6.11 -27.39
CA HIS A 106 -11.54 -5.22 -26.29
C HIS A 106 -12.46 -5.89 -25.26
N SER A 107 -13.44 -6.68 -25.72
CA SER A 107 -14.38 -7.40 -24.85
C SER A 107 -13.69 -8.51 -24.04
N GLU A 108 -12.82 -9.29 -24.69
CA GLU A 108 -12.04 -10.35 -24.04
C GLU A 108 -11.06 -9.77 -23.01
N ARG A 109 -10.37 -8.68 -23.37
CA ARG A 109 -9.46 -8.00 -22.44
C ARG A 109 -10.20 -7.40 -21.24
N ALA A 110 -11.39 -6.84 -21.44
CA ALA A 110 -12.21 -6.33 -20.35
C ALA A 110 -12.68 -7.45 -19.41
N SER A 111 -13.06 -8.59 -19.97
CA SER A 111 -13.49 -9.78 -19.22
C SER A 111 -12.34 -10.40 -18.42
N ALA A 112 -11.16 -10.53 -19.03
CA ALA A 112 -9.95 -11.01 -18.36
C ALA A 112 -9.51 -10.07 -17.22
N LEU A 113 -9.58 -8.75 -17.44
CA LEU A 113 -9.29 -7.76 -16.41
C LEU A 113 -10.29 -7.89 -15.25
N HIS A 114 -11.59 -8.01 -15.53
CA HIS A 114 -12.61 -8.20 -14.50
C HIS A 114 -12.37 -9.47 -13.67
N ALA A 115 -12.06 -10.59 -14.32
CA ALA A 115 -11.71 -11.84 -13.64
C ALA A 115 -10.47 -11.69 -12.75
N SER A 116 -9.44 -10.97 -13.22
CA SER A 116 -8.26 -10.67 -12.42
C SER A 116 -8.58 -9.81 -11.20
N THR A 117 -9.45 -8.80 -11.36
CA THR A 117 -9.88 -7.92 -10.27
C THR A 117 -10.57 -8.69 -9.15
N LEU A 118 -11.40 -9.68 -9.50
CA LEU A 118 -12.09 -10.53 -8.52
C LEU A 118 -11.11 -11.45 -7.75
N ARG A 119 -10.00 -11.87 -8.37
CA ARG A 119 -8.99 -12.72 -7.71
C ARG A 119 -7.96 -11.92 -6.90
N LEU A 120 -7.60 -10.74 -7.37
CA LEU A 120 -6.52 -9.93 -6.78
C LEU A 120 -6.97 -9.14 -5.54
N ASN A 121 -8.23 -8.71 -5.52
CA ASN A 121 -8.73 -7.81 -4.49
C ASN A 121 -9.61 -8.56 -3.50
N PRO A 122 -9.46 -8.32 -2.19
CA PRO A 122 -10.43 -8.72 -1.19
C PRO A 122 -11.86 -8.23 -1.53
N PRO A 123 -12.91 -8.89 -1.01
CA PRO A 123 -14.29 -8.44 -1.17
C PRO A 123 -14.47 -7.04 -0.59
N GLU A 124 -15.47 -6.29 -1.07
CA GLU A 124 -15.71 -4.90 -0.66
C GLU A 124 -15.91 -4.74 0.85
N THR A 125 -16.43 -5.78 1.51
CA THR A 125 -16.59 -5.83 2.97
C THR A 125 -15.27 -5.76 3.73
N ALA A 126 -14.13 -6.04 3.09
CA ALA A 126 -12.79 -5.91 3.66
C ALA A 126 -12.38 -4.44 3.89
N TYR A 127 -13.07 -3.49 3.25
CA TYR A 127 -12.79 -2.06 3.35
C TYR A 127 -13.77 -1.36 4.30
N PRO A 128 -13.41 -0.19 4.84
CA PRO A 128 -14.35 0.65 5.58
C PRO A 128 -15.57 1.02 4.70
N PRO A 129 -16.79 1.11 5.28
CA PRO A 129 -17.94 1.63 4.56
C PRO A 129 -17.73 3.11 4.20
N PRO A 130 -18.38 3.62 3.14
CA PRO A 130 -18.26 5.02 2.76
C PRO A 130 -18.80 5.92 3.87
N LEU A 131 -17.96 6.84 4.36
CA LEU A 131 -18.36 7.84 5.34
C LEU A 131 -18.50 9.19 4.65
N HIS A 132 -19.75 9.60 4.37
CA HIS A 132 -20.05 10.91 3.80
C HIS A 132 -20.78 11.77 4.84
N VAL A 133 -20.03 12.67 5.49
CA VAL A 133 -20.60 13.67 6.39
C VAL A 133 -20.88 14.92 5.57
N ALA A 134 -22.17 15.22 5.36
CA ALA A 134 -22.57 16.40 4.63
C ALA A 134 -22.11 17.67 5.37
N PRO A 135 -21.61 18.71 4.66
CA PRO A 135 -21.29 19.98 5.28
C PRO A 135 -22.55 20.63 5.86
N ARG A 136 -22.37 21.49 6.88
CA ARG A 136 -23.49 22.22 7.50
C ARG A 136 -24.15 23.12 6.46
N ALA A 137 -25.46 22.96 6.27
CA ALA A 137 -26.21 23.81 5.36
C ALA A 137 -26.30 25.26 5.89
N PRO A 138 -26.32 26.28 5.00
CA PRO A 138 -26.48 27.67 5.41
C PRO A 138 -27.82 27.81 6.18
N GLY A 139 -27.78 28.40 7.37
CA GLY A 139 -28.95 28.56 8.25
C GLY A 139 -29.34 27.35 9.09
N GLN A 140 -28.68 26.18 8.93
CA GLN A 140 -28.98 25.01 9.77
C GLN A 140 -28.55 25.24 11.22
N GLY A 141 -29.44 24.96 12.18
CA GLY A 141 -29.10 24.97 13.61
C GLY A 141 -27.99 23.97 13.97
N TRP A 142 -27.08 24.38 14.86
CA TRP A 142 -25.89 23.58 15.24
C TRP A 142 -26.25 22.19 15.78
N LEU A 143 -27.27 22.09 16.65
CA LEU A 143 -27.72 20.82 17.23
C LEU A 143 -28.29 19.87 16.17
N SER A 144 -29.06 20.40 15.21
CA SER A 144 -29.59 19.60 14.09
C SER A 144 -28.45 19.06 13.21
N TYR A 145 -27.43 19.87 12.96
CA TYR A 145 -26.24 19.44 12.22
C TYR A 145 -25.48 18.35 12.99
N LEU A 146 -25.26 18.53 14.29
CA LEU A 146 -24.56 17.57 15.13
C LEU A 146 -25.31 16.24 15.22
N TRP A 147 -26.64 16.27 15.35
CA TRP A 147 -27.49 15.08 15.36
C TRP A 147 -27.44 14.31 14.03
N LYS A 148 -27.54 15.01 12.89
CA LYS A 148 -27.41 14.39 11.55
C LYS A 148 -26.02 13.77 11.38
N SER A 149 -24.97 14.51 11.74
CA SER A 149 -23.59 14.03 11.66
C SER A 149 -23.37 12.80 12.56
N GLY A 150 -23.87 12.84 13.81
CA GLY A 150 -23.81 11.74 14.77
C GLY A 150 -24.46 10.47 14.24
N LYS A 151 -25.67 10.57 13.68
CA LYS A 151 -26.36 9.43 13.04
C LYS A 151 -25.54 8.80 11.92
N THR A 152 -24.88 9.61 11.09
CA THR A 152 -23.99 9.10 10.04
C THR A 152 -22.82 8.31 10.62
N TYR A 153 -22.18 8.79 11.69
CA TYR A 153 -21.11 8.05 12.36
C TYR A 153 -21.59 6.74 13.01
N ILE A 154 -22.74 6.77 13.69
CA ILE A 154 -23.33 5.56 14.31
C ILE A 154 -23.59 4.50 13.23
N ARG A 155 -24.17 4.89 12.10
CA ARG A 155 -24.41 3.98 10.96
C ARG A 155 -23.11 3.40 10.42
N PHE A 156 -22.11 4.25 10.21
CA PHE A 156 -20.77 3.83 9.78
C PHE A 156 -20.16 2.76 10.70
N TYR A 157 -20.22 2.95 12.02
CA TYR A 157 -19.68 1.97 12.97
C TYR A 157 -20.48 0.68 13.00
N LYS A 158 -21.82 0.75 12.95
CA LYS A 158 -22.67 -0.44 12.88
C LYS A 158 -22.36 -1.26 11.64
N ASP A 159 -22.21 -0.61 10.50
CA ASP A 159 -21.86 -1.25 9.23
C ASP A 159 -20.45 -1.82 9.28
N GLY A 160 -19.48 -1.10 9.84
CA GLY A 160 -18.10 -1.55 10.05
C GLY A 160 -18.02 -2.81 10.92
N ILE A 161 -18.70 -2.84 12.07
CA ILE A 161 -18.77 -4.01 12.96
C ILE A 161 -19.39 -5.21 12.23
N GLY A 162 -20.47 -4.97 11.48
CA GLY A 162 -21.10 -5.99 10.64
C GLY A 162 -20.15 -6.57 9.59
N ARG A 163 -19.39 -5.70 8.91
CA ARG A 163 -18.36 -6.09 7.94
C ARG A 163 -17.26 -6.95 8.56
N VAL A 164 -16.75 -6.61 9.76
CA VAL A 164 -15.74 -7.42 10.46
C VAL A 164 -16.24 -8.85 10.71
N ARG A 165 -17.48 -9.00 11.19
CA ARG A 165 -18.08 -10.32 11.45
C ARG A 165 -18.25 -11.13 10.16
N LYS A 166 -18.77 -10.51 9.09
CA LYS A 166 -18.91 -11.14 7.77
C LYS A 166 -17.56 -11.60 7.20
N ASN A 167 -16.54 -10.74 7.28
CA ASN A 167 -15.18 -11.04 6.85
C ASN A 167 -14.58 -12.21 7.62
N TYR A 168 -14.81 -12.29 8.93
CA TYR A 168 -14.33 -13.40 9.75
C TYR A 168 -14.99 -14.73 9.40
N LYS A 169 -16.31 -14.73 9.15
CA LYS A 169 -17.03 -15.93 8.69
C LYS A 169 -16.49 -16.40 7.33
N TYR A 170 -16.39 -15.49 6.36
CA TYR A 170 -15.87 -15.79 5.03
C TYR A 170 -14.42 -16.28 5.08
N ALA A 171 -13.57 -15.66 5.90
CA ALA A 171 -12.21 -16.12 6.16
C ALA A 171 -12.18 -17.56 6.71
N GLY A 172 -13.13 -17.94 7.56
CA GLY A 172 -13.29 -19.33 8.01
C GLY A 172 -13.53 -20.30 6.85
N GLU A 173 -14.41 -19.93 5.91
CA GLU A 173 -14.73 -20.73 4.73
C GLU A 173 -13.54 -20.86 3.77
N VAL A 174 -12.84 -19.75 3.50
CA VAL A 174 -11.61 -19.75 2.69
C VAL A 174 -10.55 -20.64 3.33
N LYS A 175 -10.37 -20.57 4.66
CA LYS A 175 -9.39 -21.40 5.38
C LYS A 175 -9.71 -22.88 5.25
N ARG A 176 -11.00 -23.25 5.28
CA ARG A 176 -11.45 -24.63 5.06
C ARG A 176 -11.10 -25.09 3.64
N LYS A 177 -11.48 -24.31 2.62
CA LYS A 177 -11.19 -24.60 1.21
C LYS A 177 -9.68 -24.69 0.93
N MET A 178 -8.88 -23.84 1.56
CA MET A 178 -7.42 -23.89 1.45
C MET A 178 -6.87 -25.23 1.94
N ARG A 179 -7.30 -25.68 3.12
CA ARG A 179 -6.86 -26.96 3.71
C ARG A 179 -7.24 -28.15 2.85
N GLU A 180 -8.48 -28.16 2.35
CA GLU A 180 -8.99 -29.20 1.45
C GLU A 180 -8.16 -29.27 0.16
N LYS A 181 -7.92 -28.13 -0.51
CA LYS A 181 -7.08 -28.10 -1.72
C LYS A 181 -5.65 -28.52 -1.46
N THR A 182 -5.05 -28.07 -0.35
CA THR A 182 -3.70 -28.49 0.04
C THR A 182 -3.64 -29.99 0.31
N ALA A 183 -4.66 -30.58 0.94
CA ALA A 183 -4.72 -32.02 1.17
C ALA A 183 -4.87 -32.81 -0.14
N ILE A 184 -5.70 -32.36 -1.07
CA ILE A 184 -5.84 -32.98 -2.40
C ILE A 184 -4.52 -32.92 -3.18
N MET A 185 -3.84 -31.76 -3.17
CA MET A 185 -2.54 -31.61 -3.83
C MET A 185 -1.48 -32.52 -3.21
N ALA A 186 -1.47 -32.68 -1.89
CA ALA A 186 -0.56 -33.59 -1.21
C ALA A 186 -0.87 -35.08 -1.46
N ALA A 187 -2.14 -35.42 -1.73
CA ALA A 187 -2.58 -36.79 -1.98
C ALA A 187 -2.39 -37.25 -3.43
N GLY A 188 -2.38 -36.33 -4.40
CA GLY A 188 -2.15 -36.63 -5.82
C GLY A 188 -0.67 -36.62 -6.26
N GLU A 189 0.26 -36.45 -5.32
CA GLU A 189 1.70 -36.51 -5.58
C GLU A 189 2.17 -37.97 -5.52
N ASP A 190 1.75 -38.75 -6.52
CA ASP A 190 2.05 -40.18 -6.64
C ASP A 190 3.53 -40.41 -7.01
N GLY A 191 4.36 -40.69 -6.01
CA GLY A 191 5.39 -41.73 -6.11
C GLY A 191 6.54 -41.60 -7.13
N LYS A 192 6.87 -40.41 -7.65
CA LYS A 192 8.15 -40.19 -8.37
C LYS A 192 8.98 -39.07 -7.74
N GLY A 193 9.78 -39.50 -6.77
CA GLY A 193 11.20 -39.18 -6.61
C GLY A 193 11.65 -37.74 -6.83
N GLY A 194 12.10 -37.12 -5.74
CA GLY A 194 13.14 -36.12 -5.81
C GLY A 194 13.04 -35.13 -4.66
N GLN A 195 14.14 -34.94 -3.95
CA GLN A 195 14.46 -33.68 -3.26
C GLN A 195 14.45 -32.52 -4.27
N ALA A 196 13.29 -32.17 -4.83
CA ALA A 196 13.06 -30.90 -5.48
C ALA A 196 12.91 -29.88 -4.35
N GLY A 197 14.07 -29.39 -3.89
CA GLY A 197 14.25 -28.72 -2.61
C GLY A 197 13.16 -27.70 -2.30
N ALA A 198 12.43 -27.94 -1.20
CA ALA A 198 11.65 -26.98 -0.42
C ALA A 198 11.10 -25.76 -1.19
N GLN A 199 10.58 -25.94 -2.41
CA GLN A 199 9.97 -24.84 -3.15
C GLN A 199 8.68 -24.55 -2.41
N LYS A 200 8.68 -23.40 -1.72
CA LYS A 200 7.56 -22.92 -0.92
C LYS A 200 6.34 -22.79 -1.82
N LEU A 201 5.53 -23.84 -1.88
CA LEU A 201 4.31 -23.90 -2.66
C LEU A 201 3.43 -22.70 -2.29
N LEU A 202 3.07 -21.91 -3.31
CA LEU A 202 2.16 -20.79 -3.13
C LEU A 202 0.82 -21.28 -2.61
N PRO A 203 0.14 -20.50 -1.77
CA PRO A 203 -1.14 -20.94 -1.20
C PRO A 203 -2.17 -21.15 -2.33
N PRO A 204 -2.95 -22.26 -2.32
CA PRO A 204 -3.90 -22.62 -3.39
C PRO A 204 -5.23 -21.85 -3.32
N ILE A 205 -5.14 -20.57 -2.97
CA ILE A 205 -6.24 -19.61 -2.84
C ILE A 205 -5.84 -18.30 -3.51
N THR A 206 -6.82 -17.50 -3.90
CA THR A 206 -6.58 -16.21 -4.57
C THR A 206 -5.84 -15.21 -3.66
N ARG A 207 -5.20 -14.20 -4.24
CA ARG A 207 -4.58 -13.11 -3.48
C ARG A 207 -5.58 -12.42 -2.56
N GLY A 208 -6.76 -12.10 -3.07
CA GLY A 208 -7.82 -11.42 -2.32
C GLY A 208 -8.23 -12.20 -1.08
N ASP A 209 -8.44 -13.51 -1.24
CA ASP A 209 -8.74 -14.44 -0.16
C ASP A 209 -7.60 -14.52 0.87
N TRP A 210 -6.36 -14.61 0.41
CA TRP A 210 -5.18 -14.70 1.27
C TRP A 210 -4.98 -13.42 2.11
N GLN A 211 -5.19 -12.25 1.49
CA GLN A 211 -5.15 -10.96 2.18
C GLN A 211 -6.29 -10.86 3.22
N LEU A 212 -7.50 -11.30 2.87
CA LEU A 212 -8.65 -11.29 3.78
C LEU A 212 -8.46 -12.21 4.98
N LEU A 213 -7.96 -13.43 4.78
CA LEU A 213 -7.61 -14.36 5.85
C LEU A 213 -6.66 -13.73 6.88
N ARG A 214 -5.64 -13.02 6.40
CA ARG A 214 -4.63 -12.40 7.27
C ARG A 214 -5.23 -11.24 8.07
N ARG A 215 -6.00 -10.37 7.41
CA ARG A 215 -6.57 -9.14 8.01
C ARG A 215 -7.71 -9.45 8.99
N SER A 216 -8.63 -10.34 8.61
CA SER A 216 -9.83 -10.69 9.41
C SER A 216 -9.52 -11.22 10.81
N ARG A 217 -8.45 -12.02 10.97
CA ARG A 217 -8.04 -12.52 12.29
C ARG A 217 -7.61 -11.40 13.23
N GLY A 218 -6.89 -10.40 12.71
CA GLY A 218 -6.47 -9.23 13.49
C GLY A 218 -7.66 -8.35 13.84
N ASP A 219 -8.56 -8.13 12.88
CA ASP A 219 -9.75 -7.30 13.07
C ASP A 219 -10.72 -7.91 14.10
N MET A 220 -10.92 -9.23 14.11
CA MET A 220 -11.74 -9.90 15.12
C MET A 220 -11.16 -9.76 16.54
N LYS A 221 -9.84 -9.88 16.68
CA LYS A 221 -9.18 -9.67 17.99
C LYS A 221 -9.34 -8.23 18.49
N ARG A 222 -9.26 -7.25 17.59
CA ARG A 222 -9.48 -5.83 17.90
C ARG A 222 -10.95 -5.51 18.18
N LEU A 223 -11.86 -6.26 17.58
CA LEU A 223 -13.30 -6.07 17.76
C LEU A 223 -13.75 -6.35 19.20
N VAL A 224 -13.07 -7.24 19.93
CA VAL A 224 -13.42 -7.56 21.33
C VAL A 224 -13.31 -6.33 22.24
N PRO A 225 -12.12 -5.70 22.41
CA PRO A 225 -12.02 -4.49 23.24
C PRO A 225 -12.75 -3.30 22.64
N PHE A 226 -12.83 -3.18 21.30
CA PHE A 226 -13.61 -2.13 20.65
C PHE A 226 -15.11 -2.25 20.93
N GLY A 227 -15.65 -3.48 20.91
CA GLY A 227 -17.06 -3.75 21.20
C GLY A 227 -17.40 -3.45 22.66
N ALA A 228 -16.51 -3.80 23.59
CA ALA A 228 -16.65 -3.41 24.99
C ALA A 228 -16.68 -1.89 25.16
N LEU A 229 -15.81 -1.17 24.44
CA LEU A 229 -15.78 0.29 24.44
C LEU A 229 -17.08 0.89 23.89
N VAL A 230 -17.62 0.34 22.79
CA VAL A 230 -18.90 0.76 22.21
C VAL A 230 -20.06 0.53 23.19
N LEU A 231 -20.04 -0.57 23.94
CA LEU A 231 -21.06 -0.88 24.93
C LEU A 231 -20.99 0.07 26.14
N LEU A 232 -19.79 0.42 26.60
CA LEU A 232 -19.57 1.34 27.73
C LEU A 232 -19.85 2.81 27.37
N LEU A 233 -19.40 3.26 26.19
CA LEU A 233 -19.52 4.66 25.78
C LEU A 233 -20.80 4.96 25.00
N GLY A 234 -21.46 3.93 24.46
CA GLY A 234 -22.73 4.05 23.73
C GLY A 234 -22.70 5.16 22.68
N GLU A 235 -23.51 6.20 22.90
CA GLU A 235 -23.69 7.35 22.01
C GLU A 235 -22.51 8.33 22.00
N TRP A 236 -21.62 8.28 23.00
CA TRP A 236 -20.41 9.12 23.07
C TRP A 236 -19.23 8.58 22.24
N MET A 237 -19.39 7.41 21.62
CA MET A 237 -18.36 6.76 20.80
C MET A 237 -17.74 7.65 19.71
N PRO A 238 -18.50 8.44 18.92
CA PRO A 238 -17.91 9.30 17.90
C PRO A 238 -16.90 10.32 18.44
N LEU A 239 -17.04 10.72 19.71
CA LEU A 239 -16.12 11.64 20.38
C LEU A 239 -14.80 10.95 20.76
N VAL A 240 -14.88 9.72 21.28
CA VAL A 240 -13.72 8.98 21.79
C VAL A 240 -12.98 8.21 20.70
N ALA A 241 -13.68 7.75 19.67
CA ALA A 241 -13.10 6.92 18.62
C ALA A 241 -11.94 7.60 17.87
N LEU A 242 -11.88 8.93 17.85
CA LEU A 242 -10.78 9.69 17.23
C LEU A 242 -9.42 9.47 17.91
N TRP A 243 -9.40 9.10 19.18
CA TRP A 243 -8.18 8.95 19.98
C TRP A 243 -7.66 7.52 20.09
N ILE A 244 -8.46 6.50 19.74
CA ILE A 244 -8.13 5.10 20.01
C ILE A 244 -7.96 4.29 18.72
N THR A 245 -7.09 4.75 17.83
CA THR A 245 -6.81 4.04 16.56
C THR A 245 -6.31 2.58 16.69
N PRO A 246 -5.45 2.20 17.67
CA PRO A 246 -4.92 0.82 17.70
C PRO A 246 -5.98 -0.24 18.03
N LEU A 247 -7.08 0.14 18.70
CA LEU A 247 -8.17 -0.78 19.03
C LEU A 247 -9.21 -0.89 17.91
N VAL A 248 -9.24 0.05 16.95
CA VAL A 248 -10.27 0.10 15.91
C VAL A 248 -9.96 -0.91 14.79
N PRO A 249 -10.85 -1.89 14.53
CA PRO A 249 -10.70 -2.83 13.40
C PRO A 249 -10.65 -2.11 12.05
N GLY A 250 -9.99 -2.69 11.06
CA GLY A 250 -9.83 -2.12 9.72
C GLY A 250 -11.11 -1.52 9.12
N PRO A 251 -12.21 -2.30 9.02
CA PRO A 251 -13.48 -1.81 8.49
C PRO A 251 -14.17 -0.71 9.31
N CYS A 252 -13.75 -0.47 10.55
CA CYS A 252 -14.30 0.59 11.41
C CYS A 252 -13.45 1.87 11.40
N ARG A 253 -12.38 1.93 10.59
CA ARG A 253 -11.46 3.07 10.56
C ARG A 253 -12.01 4.21 9.72
N ILE A 254 -12.04 5.40 10.31
CA ILE A 254 -12.42 6.64 9.63
C ILE A 254 -11.32 7.01 8.62
N PRO A 255 -11.64 7.56 7.43
CA PRO A 255 -10.63 7.95 6.42
C PRO A 255 -9.50 8.84 6.97
N ALA A 256 -9.84 9.81 7.84
CA ALA A 256 -8.87 10.66 8.51
C ALA A 256 -7.89 9.87 9.40
N GLN A 257 -8.34 8.78 10.02
CA GLN A 257 -7.46 7.90 10.83
C GLN A 257 -6.49 7.15 9.94
N THR A 258 -6.96 6.56 8.84
CA THR A 258 -6.10 5.85 7.88
C THR A 258 -5.02 6.79 7.30
N ARG A 259 -5.40 8.03 6.96
CA ARG A 259 -4.45 9.05 6.50
C ARG A 259 -3.40 9.38 7.56
N LYS A 260 -3.82 9.65 8.81
CA LYS A 260 -2.90 9.92 9.93
C LYS A 260 -1.98 8.74 10.23
N GLU A 261 -2.47 7.50 10.14
CA GLU A 261 -1.65 6.30 10.32
C GLU A 261 -0.58 6.18 9.24
N ALA A 262 -0.95 6.37 7.97
CA ALA A 262 -0.02 6.38 6.84
C ALA A 262 1.04 7.47 7.01
N GLU A 263 0.63 8.69 7.39
CA GLU A 263 1.52 9.82 7.63
C GLU A 263 2.49 9.54 8.78
N LYS A 264 2.00 8.96 9.88
CA LYS A 264 2.83 8.54 11.01
C LYS A 264 3.80 7.45 10.60
N ALA A 265 3.40 6.53 9.72
CA ALA A 265 4.29 5.47 9.21
C ALA A 265 5.40 6.03 8.32
N GLU A 266 5.07 6.89 7.36
CA GLU A 266 6.05 7.55 6.50
C GLU A 266 7.04 8.40 7.32
N ARG A 267 6.54 9.18 8.30
CA ARG A 267 7.39 9.93 9.24
C ARG A 267 8.34 9.04 10.03
N ARG A 268 7.86 7.91 10.54
CA ARG A 268 8.72 6.95 11.26
C ARG A 268 9.83 6.43 10.34
N ARG A 269 9.48 6.01 9.11
CA ARG A 269 10.48 5.55 8.14
C ARG A 269 11.51 6.64 7.83
N ALA A 270 11.06 7.88 7.62
CA ALA A 270 11.95 9.00 7.34
C ALA A 270 12.91 9.28 8.52
N ARG A 271 12.39 9.39 9.75
CA ARG A 271 13.21 9.61 10.96
C ARG A 271 14.21 8.49 11.20
N ARG A 272 13.81 7.23 11.00
CA ARG A 272 14.71 6.09 11.15
C ARG A 272 15.81 6.11 10.09
N ARG A 273 15.47 6.41 8.82
CA ARG A 273 16.45 6.56 7.74
C ARG A 273 17.46 7.65 8.07
N GLU A 274 17.01 8.81 8.55
CA GLU A 274 17.87 9.92 8.95
C GLU A 274 18.81 9.54 10.11
N ARG A 275 18.27 8.88 11.16
CA ARG A 275 19.08 8.39 12.28
C ARG A 275 20.19 7.42 11.82
N ILE A 276 19.85 6.51 10.92
CA ILE A 276 20.80 5.53 10.37
C ILE A 276 21.83 6.21 9.47
N LEU A 277 21.44 7.21 8.68
CA LEU A 277 22.38 7.99 7.88
C LEU A 277 23.39 8.73 8.76
N MET A 278 22.90 9.36 9.83
CA MET A 278 23.76 10.07 10.80
C MET A 278 24.70 9.13 11.56
N SER A 279 24.27 7.89 11.87
CA SER A 279 25.13 6.90 12.54
C SER A 279 26.12 6.24 11.58
N SER A 280 25.71 5.96 10.34
CA SER A 280 26.57 5.36 9.31
C SER A 280 27.60 6.34 8.74
N ALA A 281 27.32 7.64 8.68
CA ALA A 281 28.31 8.67 8.35
C ALA A 281 29.49 8.72 9.33
N LYS A 282 29.28 8.24 10.58
CA LYS A 282 30.30 8.16 11.63
C LYS A 282 31.04 6.80 11.63
N ALA A 283 30.54 5.80 10.92
CA ALA A 283 31.13 4.47 10.87
C ALA A 283 32.06 4.33 9.66
N LYS A 284 33.31 3.93 9.89
CA LYS A 284 34.25 3.59 8.80
C LYS A 284 33.71 2.40 8.00
N LYS A 285 33.69 2.51 6.66
CA LYS A 285 33.23 1.45 5.75
C LYS A 285 34.11 0.21 5.88
N HIS A 286 33.56 -0.88 6.42
CA HIS A 286 33.96 -2.21 5.98
C HIS A 286 33.05 -2.58 4.80
N VAL A 287 33.62 -2.59 3.59
CA VAL A 287 32.93 -3.16 2.43
C VAL A 287 33.06 -4.68 2.55
N ALA A 288 32.11 -5.30 3.24
CA ALA A 288 31.97 -6.75 3.17
C ALA A 288 31.48 -7.10 1.76
N GLN A 289 32.26 -7.89 1.02
CA GLN A 289 31.79 -8.55 -0.19
C GLN A 289 30.57 -9.39 0.16
N GLN A 290 29.42 -9.01 -0.40
CA GLN A 290 28.21 -9.80 -0.24
C GLN A 290 28.40 -11.12 -0.99
N PRO A 291 28.24 -12.28 -0.32
CA PRO A 291 28.15 -13.53 -1.05
C PRO A 291 26.92 -13.47 -1.95
N ALA A 292 27.07 -13.91 -3.19
CA ALA A 292 25.96 -14.14 -4.11
C ALA A 292 25.09 -15.26 -3.52
N ALA A 293 24.18 -14.90 -2.62
CA ALA A 293 23.23 -15.82 -2.06
C ALA A 293 22.01 -15.87 -2.99
N ASP A 294 21.80 -17.02 -3.63
CA ASP A 294 20.60 -17.31 -4.42
C ASP A 294 19.33 -17.46 -3.56
N ASP A 295 19.46 -17.39 -2.23
CA ASP A 295 18.37 -17.48 -1.27
C ASP A 295 18.31 -16.23 -0.37
N LEU A 296 17.15 -15.56 -0.34
CA LEU A 296 16.89 -14.37 0.47
C LEU A 296 17.02 -14.65 1.97
N ALA A 297 16.64 -15.86 2.41
CA ALA A 297 16.76 -16.22 3.82
C ALA A 297 18.24 -16.34 4.23
N ALA A 298 19.07 -16.95 3.37
CA ALA A 298 20.51 -17.01 3.56
C ALA A 298 21.13 -15.61 3.54
N ALA A 299 20.75 -14.75 2.58
CA ALA A 299 21.23 -13.37 2.51
C ALA A 299 20.94 -12.60 3.81
N ILE A 300 19.70 -12.66 4.32
CA ILE A 300 19.30 -11.99 5.57
C ILE A 300 20.06 -12.54 6.79
N ALA A 301 20.39 -13.83 6.81
CA ALA A 301 21.10 -14.46 7.92
C ALA A 301 22.51 -13.90 8.10
N VAL A 302 23.23 -13.66 7.00
CA VAL A 302 24.60 -13.11 7.01
C VAL A 302 24.66 -11.58 7.07
N MET A 303 23.54 -10.87 6.94
CA MET A 303 23.56 -9.40 7.04
C MET A 303 24.03 -8.92 8.41
N GLU A 304 24.86 -7.89 8.39
CA GLU A 304 25.28 -7.16 9.59
C GLU A 304 24.13 -6.34 10.17
N LYS A 305 24.23 -6.02 11.47
CA LYS A 305 23.24 -5.22 12.20
C LYS A 305 22.87 -3.88 11.52
N PRO A 306 23.80 -3.04 11.01
CA PRO A 306 23.44 -1.77 10.38
C PRO A 306 22.58 -1.95 9.11
N ASP A 307 22.86 -2.98 8.30
CA ASP A 307 22.07 -3.27 7.10
C ASP A 307 20.68 -3.81 7.46
N LEU A 308 20.61 -4.69 8.45
CA LEU A 308 19.34 -5.15 9.03
C LEU A 308 18.51 -3.98 9.56
N LEU A 309 19.16 -3.02 10.23
CA LEU A 309 18.50 -1.83 10.77
C LEU A 309 17.95 -0.96 9.64
N ALA A 310 18.74 -0.72 8.58
CA ALA A 310 18.31 0.03 7.39
C ALA A 310 17.11 -0.62 6.69
N MET A 311 17.16 -1.94 6.47
CA MET A 311 16.05 -2.69 5.87
C MET A 311 14.81 -2.64 6.77
N SER A 312 14.99 -2.81 8.08
CA SER A 312 13.88 -2.78 9.03
C SER A 312 13.22 -1.39 9.12
N ALA A 313 14.01 -0.32 8.95
CA ALA A 313 13.55 1.05 8.93
C ALA A 313 12.72 1.34 7.67
N GLN A 314 13.18 0.86 6.51
CA GLN A 314 12.44 1.01 5.25
C GLN A 314 11.10 0.25 5.27
N LEU A 315 11.11 -0.99 5.76
CA LEU A 315 9.92 -1.84 5.79
C LEU A 315 8.99 -1.59 6.99
N ASP A 316 9.35 -0.69 7.90
CA ASP A 316 8.63 -0.38 9.15
C ASP A 316 8.26 -1.64 9.97
N VAL A 317 9.22 -2.56 10.15
CA VAL A 317 8.97 -3.89 10.77
C VAL A 317 9.20 -3.94 12.27
N HIS A 318 9.93 -2.99 12.86
CA HIS A 318 10.15 -2.94 14.30
C HIS A 318 9.22 -1.91 14.96
N ALA A 319 8.77 -2.24 16.18
CA ALA A 319 7.84 -1.41 16.94
C ALA A 319 8.40 -0.02 17.23
N GLY A 320 7.53 1.00 17.24
CA GLY A 320 7.92 2.37 17.61
C GLY A 320 8.40 2.53 19.05
N ALA A 321 8.14 1.55 19.92
CA ALA A 321 8.68 1.52 21.29
C ALA A 321 10.22 1.52 21.30
N TRP A 322 10.85 0.88 20.32
CA TRP A 322 12.31 0.91 20.17
C TRP A 322 12.83 2.32 19.87
N ASP A 323 12.09 3.08 19.05
CA ASP A 323 12.44 4.49 18.78
C ASP A 323 12.24 5.37 20.01
N LEU A 324 11.22 5.08 20.82
CA LEU A 324 10.92 5.84 22.04
C LEU A 324 11.97 5.63 23.13
N LEU A 325 12.47 4.39 23.26
CA LEU A 325 13.48 4.01 24.24
C LEU A 325 14.91 4.37 23.82
N TYR A 326 15.10 5.02 22.65
CA TYR A 326 16.40 5.31 22.06
C TYR A 326 17.33 4.07 22.00
N PHE A 327 16.75 2.88 21.89
CA PHE A 327 17.48 1.61 21.88
C PHE A 327 17.26 0.88 20.56
N ASP A 328 18.37 0.47 19.92
CA ASP A 328 18.29 -0.29 18.69
C ASP A 328 17.87 -1.74 18.98
N PRO A 329 16.88 -2.29 18.24
CA PRO A 329 16.44 -3.66 18.46
C PRO A 329 17.62 -4.65 18.35
N PRO A 330 17.60 -5.75 19.13
CA PRO A 330 18.61 -6.80 19.02
C PRO A 330 18.69 -7.36 17.59
N ALA A 331 19.91 -7.73 17.14
CA ALA A 331 20.12 -8.21 15.76
C ALA A 331 19.28 -9.44 15.41
N ALA A 332 19.11 -10.37 16.36
CA ALA A 332 18.24 -11.54 16.19
C ALA A 332 16.78 -11.16 15.90
N PHE A 333 16.26 -10.15 16.62
CA PHE A 333 14.91 -9.63 16.39
C PHE A 333 14.79 -8.93 15.02
N LEU A 334 15.80 -8.15 14.63
CA LEU A 334 15.84 -7.52 13.29
C LEU A 334 15.83 -8.58 12.18
N ARG A 335 16.68 -9.61 12.27
CA ARG A 335 16.70 -10.71 11.29
C ARG A 335 15.35 -11.40 11.20
N TRP A 336 14.77 -11.77 12.33
CA TRP A 336 13.45 -12.41 12.37
C TRP A 336 12.36 -11.54 11.75
N SER A 337 12.27 -10.27 12.14
CA SER A 337 11.23 -9.36 11.65
C SER A 337 11.36 -9.02 10.17
N VAL A 338 12.59 -8.79 9.69
CA VAL A 338 12.90 -8.55 8.27
C VAL A 338 12.59 -9.80 7.45
N ARG A 339 13.07 -10.98 7.87
CA ARG A 339 12.78 -12.26 7.20
C ARG A 339 11.28 -12.50 7.07
N ARG A 340 10.51 -12.39 8.15
CA ARG A 340 9.05 -12.59 8.10
C ARG A 340 8.35 -11.60 7.18
N ARG A 341 8.82 -10.35 7.11
CA ARG A 341 8.27 -9.36 6.20
C ARG A 341 8.58 -9.70 4.75
N PHE A 342 9.80 -10.14 4.44
CA PHE A 342 10.16 -10.56 3.10
C PHE A 342 9.40 -11.82 2.65
N GLU A 343 9.31 -12.84 3.50
CA GLU A 343 8.49 -14.04 3.23
C GLU A 343 7.04 -13.68 2.91
N TYR A 344 6.51 -12.65 3.56
CA TYR A 344 5.20 -12.08 3.28
C TYR A 344 5.16 -11.39 1.90
N LEU A 345 6.12 -10.52 1.60
CA LEU A 345 6.18 -9.78 0.34
C LEU A 345 6.38 -10.69 -0.87
N GLU A 346 7.25 -11.70 -0.77
CA GLU A 346 7.45 -12.70 -1.82
C GLU A 346 6.15 -13.45 -2.13
N THR A 347 5.41 -13.85 -1.09
CA THR A 347 4.12 -14.52 -1.26
C THR A 347 3.12 -13.57 -1.93
N ASP A 348 3.04 -12.30 -1.49
CA ASP A 348 2.13 -11.33 -2.10
C ASP A 348 2.52 -11.02 -3.56
N ASP A 349 3.80 -10.83 -3.87
CA ASP A 349 4.31 -10.59 -5.22
C ASP A 349 3.98 -11.76 -6.16
N ALA A 350 4.23 -12.99 -5.71
CA ALA A 350 3.92 -14.19 -6.49
C ALA A 350 2.41 -14.36 -6.72
N LEU A 351 1.58 -14.04 -5.72
CA LEU A 351 0.12 -14.04 -5.86
C LEU A 351 -0.36 -12.94 -6.80
N ILE A 352 0.26 -11.75 -6.76
CA ILE A 352 -0.01 -10.67 -7.72
C ILE A 352 0.30 -11.15 -9.14
N ARG A 353 1.47 -11.75 -9.38
CA ARG A 353 1.83 -12.29 -10.70
C ARG A 353 0.83 -13.35 -11.18
N ARG A 354 0.51 -14.31 -10.32
CA ARG A 354 -0.36 -15.44 -10.65
C ARG A 354 -1.81 -15.04 -10.95
N ASP A 355 -2.36 -14.07 -10.20
CA ASP A 355 -3.79 -13.76 -10.25
C ASP A 355 -4.14 -12.58 -11.20
N GLY A 356 -3.18 -12.10 -12.00
CA GLY A 356 -3.42 -11.18 -13.12
C GLY A 356 -2.62 -9.87 -13.10
N GLY A 357 -1.63 -9.76 -12.22
CA GLY A 357 -0.66 -8.65 -12.18
C GLY A 357 -1.19 -7.37 -11.56
N VAL A 358 -0.37 -6.32 -11.61
CA VAL A 358 -0.65 -5.02 -10.96
C VAL A 358 -1.83 -4.28 -11.60
N ALA A 359 -2.15 -4.56 -12.86
CA ALA A 359 -3.26 -3.93 -13.57
C ALA A 359 -4.63 -4.29 -12.94
N GLY A 360 -4.78 -5.51 -12.40
CA GLY A 360 -6.03 -5.95 -11.79
C GLY A 360 -6.25 -5.49 -10.35
N LEU A 361 -5.27 -4.85 -9.70
CA LEU A 361 -5.43 -4.31 -8.34
C LEU A 361 -6.31 -3.06 -8.34
N ASN A 362 -7.12 -2.88 -7.30
CA ASN A 362 -7.84 -1.64 -7.03
C ASN A 362 -6.90 -0.58 -6.44
N ASP A 363 -7.25 0.71 -6.56
CA ASP A 363 -6.38 1.81 -6.12
C ASP A 363 -6.01 1.72 -4.63
N GLU A 364 -6.95 1.30 -3.78
CA GLU A 364 -6.70 1.09 -2.36
C GLU A 364 -5.71 -0.06 -2.10
N GLU A 365 -5.80 -1.17 -2.83
CA GLU A 365 -4.83 -2.27 -2.71
C GLU A 365 -3.46 -1.89 -3.25
N VAL A 366 -3.39 -1.04 -4.30
CA VAL A 366 -2.12 -0.49 -4.77
C VAL A 366 -1.48 0.37 -3.69
N LYS A 367 -2.24 1.28 -3.07
CA LYS A 367 -1.73 2.11 -1.96
C LYS A 367 -1.23 1.26 -0.80
N ILE A 368 -2.01 0.25 -0.39
CA ILE A 368 -1.62 -0.67 0.69
C ILE A 368 -0.35 -1.43 0.31
N ALA A 369 -0.31 -2.04 -0.88
CA ALA A 369 0.83 -2.83 -1.37
C ALA A 369 2.12 -2.00 -1.47
N CYS A 370 2.02 -0.77 -1.97
CA CYS A 370 3.12 0.19 -1.99
C CYS A 370 3.58 0.54 -0.57
N GLY A 371 2.65 0.84 0.34
CA GLY A 371 2.96 1.15 1.73
C GLY A 371 3.64 -0.02 2.47
N GLU A 372 3.24 -1.26 2.19
CA GLU A 372 3.85 -2.48 2.75
C GLU A 372 5.28 -2.73 2.25
N ARG A 373 5.61 -2.23 1.05
CA ARG A 373 6.97 -2.25 0.45
C ARG A 373 7.81 -1.02 0.82
N GLY A 374 7.26 -0.13 1.66
CA GLY A 374 7.97 1.04 2.17
C GLY A 374 7.94 2.27 1.25
N TYR A 375 7.08 2.29 0.22
CA TYR A 375 6.87 3.48 -0.59
C TYR A 375 6.05 4.54 0.17
N GLU A 376 6.36 5.81 -0.09
CA GLU A 376 5.51 6.95 0.28
C GLU A 376 4.30 7.00 -0.66
N THR A 377 3.09 7.07 -0.09
CA THR A 377 1.81 6.92 -0.80
C THR A 377 0.88 8.13 -0.66
N LEU A 378 1.09 9.01 0.32
CA LEU A 378 0.16 10.11 0.62
C LEU A 378 0.06 11.17 -0.48
N GLU A 379 1.17 11.50 -1.13
CA GLU A 379 1.26 12.61 -2.11
C GLU A 379 1.34 12.12 -3.55
N LYS A 380 1.34 10.80 -3.79
CA LYS A 380 1.57 10.22 -5.11
C LYS A 380 0.28 9.88 -5.84
N SER A 381 0.30 10.08 -7.15
CA SER A 381 -0.81 9.68 -8.01
C SER A 381 -0.95 8.15 -8.08
N GLY A 382 -2.17 7.66 -8.31
CA GLY A 382 -2.42 6.22 -8.46
C GLY A 382 -1.59 5.59 -9.59
N VAL A 383 -1.34 6.34 -10.67
CA VAL A 383 -0.53 5.91 -11.81
C VAL A 383 0.94 5.72 -11.42
N GLU A 384 1.52 6.66 -10.67
CA GLU A 384 2.88 6.56 -10.15
C GLU A 384 3.04 5.35 -9.23
N LEU A 385 2.09 5.13 -8.33
CA LEU A 385 2.11 3.99 -7.41
C LEU A 385 2.01 2.66 -8.16
N ARG A 386 1.13 2.57 -9.17
CA ARG A 386 1.03 1.38 -10.03
C ARG A 386 2.31 1.12 -10.80
N ARG A 387 2.96 2.16 -11.33
CA ARG A 387 4.25 2.03 -12.02
C ARG A 387 5.34 1.54 -11.07
N ALA A 388 5.43 2.13 -9.88
CA ALA A 388 6.40 1.73 -8.85
C ALA A 388 6.20 0.28 -8.40
N LEU A 389 4.95 -0.13 -8.17
CA LEU A 389 4.61 -1.51 -7.79
C LEU A 389 4.88 -2.50 -8.92
N SER A 390 4.55 -2.15 -10.17
CA SER A 390 4.83 -3.00 -11.34
C SER A 390 6.32 -3.22 -11.54
N LYS A 391 7.13 -2.17 -11.31
CA LYS A 391 8.59 -2.28 -11.33
C LYS A 391 9.07 -3.23 -10.24
N TRP A 392 8.59 -3.06 -9.00
CA TRP A 392 8.93 -3.93 -7.88
C TRP A 392 8.63 -5.41 -8.16
N VAL A 393 7.40 -5.73 -8.55
CA VAL A 393 6.94 -7.12 -8.78
C VAL A 393 7.70 -7.80 -9.93
N ARG A 394 8.17 -7.01 -10.90
CA ARG A 394 9.01 -7.52 -12.00
C ARG A 394 10.42 -7.83 -11.53
N GLU A 395 11.00 -6.95 -10.73
CA GLU A 395 12.34 -7.12 -10.14
C GLU A 395 12.38 -8.25 -9.10
N SER A 396 11.24 -8.62 -8.51
CA SER A 396 11.10 -9.72 -7.55
C SER A 396 10.86 -11.10 -8.19
N SER A 397 11.00 -11.23 -9.52
CA SER A 397 10.68 -12.45 -10.28
C SER A 397 11.88 -13.33 -10.52
#